data_AF-A0A412CR70-F1
#
_entry.id   AF-A0A412CR70-F1
#
_cell.length_a   1.000
_cell.length_b   1.000
_cell.length_c   1.000
_cell.angle_alpha   90.00
_cell.angle_beta   90.00
_cell.angle_gamma   90.00
#
_symmetry.space_group_name_H-M   'P 1'
#
loop_
_entity.id
_entity.type
_entity.pdbx_description
1 polymer ?
#
loop_
_entity_poly.entity_id
_entity_poly.type
_entity_poly.pdbx_seq_one_letter_code
_entity_poly.pdbx_strand_id
1 'polypeptide(L)'
;MKTMKYILAALTVGGMMASCNTDIESLTIQRPLTYDDQYYQNLRDYKASEHEIAFGWFAQYGAQNSAAVRFMGLPDSLDICSMWGGIPATENTEIWEEIRFVQKVKGTKMLCVAITRIDAETDDHAFKQAYNEAKAMPSGEERTAALNRSFEMYAEYFLDQVFLNDLDGFDADYEPEGDFLSGSNFEYFYKHMAKYMGPNPDITKEERLQLIEERYGKEIASQEGICDKMLNIDQTSTGMTSLIPYSNYCFLQAYGGGTGAGGWPDEKVVYCCNMGDNWQGDMQSMYNQARYKPANGKRKGGFGAFFIHRDYNVHEYNPEPYYRFRQCIQIQNPAIH
;
A
#
# COMPACT_ATOMS: atom_id res chain seq x y z
N MET A 1 32.31 0.87 -77.59
CA MET A 1 31.00 0.82 -76.88
C MET A 1 31.03 -0.06 -75.61
N LYS A 2 32.05 0.07 -74.74
CA LYS A 2 32.08 -0.63 -73.43
C LYS A 2 32.23 0.31 -72.23
N THR A 3 32.64 1.55 -72.45
CA THR A 3 32.83 2.58 -71.41
C THR A 3 31.55 3.30 -71.01
N MET A 4 30.52 3.31 -71.86
CA MET A 4 29.24 4.00 -71.59
C MET A 4 28.28 3.20 -70.69
N LYS A 5 28.50 1.89 -70.50
CA LYS A 5 27.66 1.04 -69.63
C LYS A 5 28.00 1.16 -68.14
N TYR A 6 29.21 1.60 -67.81
CA TYR A 6 29.65 1.71 -66.41
C TYR A 6 29.36 3.08 -65.78
N ILE A 7 29.15 4.12 -66.58
CA ILE A 7 28.82 5.46 -66.08
C ILE A 7 27.36 5.51 -65.57
N LEU A 8 26.44 4.77 -66.21
CA LEU A 8 25.04 4.72 -65.79
C LEU A 8 24.82 3.87 -64.52
N ALA A 9 25.67 2.85 -64.29
CA ALA A 9 25.65 2.02 -63.09
C ALA A 9 26.30 2.72 -61.87
N ALA A 10 27.31 3.58 -62.09
CA ALA A 10 27.93 4.36 -61.02
C ALA A 10 27.00 5.48 -60.50
N LEU A 11 26.16 6.05 -61.37
CA LEU A 11 25.19 7.09 -60.98
C LEU A 11 23.97 6.54 -60.23
N THR A 12 23.62 5.27 -60.39
CA THR A 12 22.49 4.64 -59.67
C THR A 12 22.85 4.14 -58.27
N VAL A 13 24.11 3.78 -58.02
CA VAL A 13 24.58 3.39 -56.68
C VAL A 13 24.88 4.61 -55.80
N GLY A 14 25.28 5.74 -56.38
CA GLY A 14 25.53 6.99 -55.66
C GLY A 14 24.29 7.68 -55.08
N GLY A 15 23.09 7.37 -55.59
CA GLY A 15 21.83 7.94 -55.10
C GLY A 15 21.19 7.21 -53.91
N MET A 16 21.68 6.02 -53.56
CA MET A 16 21.07 5.19 -52.50
C MET A 16 21.69 5.37 -51.11
N MET A 17 22.75 6.18 -50.97
CA MET A 17 23.41 6.44 -49.68
C MET A 17 23.01 7.77 -49.01
N ALA A 18 22.03 8.49 -49.55
CA ALA A 18 21.51 9.74 -48.98
C ALA A 18 20.08 9.60 -48.42
N SER A 19 19.71 8.40 -47.94
CA SER A 19 18.45 8.17 -47.21
C SER A 19 18.68 7.83 -45.74
N CYS A 20 19.85 8.16 -45.18
CA CYS A 20 19.97 8.27 -43.73
C CYS A 20 19.15 9.50 -43.34
N ASN A 21 17.99 9.26 -42.74
CA ASN A 21 17.24 10.28 -42.04
C ASN A 21 18.20 10.92 -41.02
N THR A 22 18.73 12.09 -41.36
CA THR A 22 19.60 12.88 -40.48
C THR A 22 18.79 13.89 -39.68
N ASP A 23 17.46 13.80 -39.74
CA ASP A 23 16.61 14.47 -38.79
C ASP A 23 16.89 13.83 -37.43
N ILE A 24 17.69 14.55 -36.64
CA ILE A 24 17.68 14.40 -35.20
C ILE A 24 16.26 14.74 -34.79
N GLU A 25 15.40 13.72 -34.67
CA GLU A 25 14.12 13.90 -34.01
C GLU A 25 14.44 14.50 -32.65
N SER A 26 13.89 15.68 -32.36
CA SER A 26 14.04 16.27 -31.05
C SER A 26 13.47 15.25 -30.07
N LEU A 27 14.35 14.58 -29.33
CA LEU A 27 13.93 13.82 -28.15
C LEU A 27 13.21 14.83 -27.29
N THR A 28 11.88 14.72 -27.26
CA THR A 28 11.08 15.45 -26.30
C THR A 28 11.39 14.79 -24.97
N ILE A 29 12.50 15.21 -24.35
CA ILE A 29 12.83 14.84 -22.99
C ILE A 29 11.66 15.38 -22.19
N GLN A 30 10.82 14.47 -21.69
CA GLN A 30 9.71 14.82 -20.82
C GLN A 30 10.34 15.54 -19.64
N ARG A 31 10.15 16.86 -19.58
CA ARG A 31 10.55 17.62 -18.40
C ARG A 31 9.77 17.04 -17.23
N PRO A 32 10.38 16.89 -16.05
CA PRO A 32 9.63 16.56 -14.85
C PRO A 32 8.42 17.49 -14.78
N LEU A 33 7.22 16.92 -14.63
CA LEU A 33 6.02 17.73 -14.46
C LEU A 33 6.23 18.54 -13.19
N THR A 34 6.30 19.86 -13.32
CA THR A 34 6.33 20.77 -12.18
C THR A 34 4.90 21.19 -11.89
N TYR A 35 4.42 20.83 -10.71
CA TYR A 35 3.09 21.18 -10.26
C TYR A 35 3.16 22.34 -9.26
N ASP A 36 2.12 23.16 -9.22
CA ASP A 36 2.00 24.24 -8.26
C ASP A 36 1.39 23.76 -6.93
N ASP A 37 1.38 24.63 -5.92
CA ASP A 37 0.81 24.31 -4.62
C ASP A 37 -0.70 24.02 -4.71
N GLN A 38 -1.39 24.63 -5.67
CA GLN A 38 -2.82 24.41 -5.90
C GLN A 38 -3.11 22.98 -6.36
N TYR A 39 -2.27 22.42 -7.24
CA TYR A 39 -2.37 21.01 -7.64
C TYR A 39 -2.29 20.09 -6.43
N TYR A 40 -1.29 20.26 -5.57
CA TYR A 40 -1.12 19.41 -4.39
C TYR A 40 -2.23 19.62 -3.36
N GLN A 41 -2.74 20.85 -3.23
CA GLN A 41 -3.92 21.10 -2.39
C GLN A 41 -5.14 20.36 -2.94
N ASN A 42 -5.44 20.45 -4.24
CA ASN A 42 -6.55 19.72 -4.86
C ASN A 42 -6.42 18.21 -4.67
N LEU A 43 -5.20 17.68 -4.71
CA LEU A 43 -4.95 16.26 -4.47
C LEU A 43 -5.30 15.88 -3.03
N ARG A 44 -4.85 16.66 -2.04
CA ARG A 44 -5.21 16.44 -0.63
C ARG A 44 -6.71 16.59 -0.39
N ASP A 45 -7.36 17.57 -1.02
CA ASP A 45 -8.80 17.78 -0.92
C ASP A 45 -9.59 16.60 -1.51
N TYR A 46 -9.16 16.05 -2.65
CA TYR A 46 -9.72 14.82 -3.22
C TYR A 46 -9.59 13.65 -2.24
N LYS A 47 -8.40 13.43 -1.68
CA LYS A 47 -8.14 12.33 -0.71
C LYS A 47 -8.88 12.49 0.61
N ALA A 48 -9.18 13.73 1.01
CA ALA A 48 -9.99 14.02 2.19
C ALA A 48 -11.50 13.91 1.93
N SER A 49 -11.91 13.93 0.65
CA SER A 49 -13.32 13.80 0.28
C SER A 49 -13.82 12.38 0.47
N GLU A 50 -15.13 12.22 0.54
CA GLU A 50 -15.78 10.91 0.51
C GLU A 50 -15.61 10.28 -0.88
N HIS A 51 -14.82 9.22 -1.03
CA HIS A 51 -14.61 8.49 -2.31
C HIS A 51 -14.28 6.99 -2.10
N GLU A 52 -14.27 6.19 -3.17
CA GLU A 52 -13.78 4.80 -3.13
C GLU A 52 -12.26 4.83 -3.23
N ILE A 53 -11.53 4.27 -2.27
CA ILE A 53 -10.07 4.44 -2.18
C ILE A 53 -9.31 3.57 -3.18
N ALA A 54 -8.12 4.03 -3.55
CA ALA A 54 -7.10 3.30 -4.28
C ALA A 54 -5.98 2.90 -3.32
N PHE A 55 -5.74 1.60 -3.22
CA PHE A 55 -4.78 1.03 -2.28
C PHE A 55 -3.70 0.21 -2.99
N GLY A 56 -2.51 0.11 -2.39
CA GLY A 56 -1.52 -0.82 -2.90
C GLY A 56 -0.41 -1.22 -1.94
N TRP A 57 -0.01 -2.49 -2.05
CA TRP A 57 1.25 -2.97 -1.51
C TRP A 57 2.37 -2.65 -2.49
N PHE A 58 3.24 -1.74 -2.09
CA PHE A 58 4.40 -1.32 -2.86
C PHE A 58 5.64 -2.00 -2.29
N ALA A 59 6.47 -2.59 -3.14
CA ALA A 59 7.64 -3.35 -2.69
C ALA A 59 8.90 -2.98 -3.46
N GLN A 60 10.04 -3.51 -3.02
CA GLN A 60 11.33 -3.41 -3.71
C GLN A 60 11.83 -1.96 -3.87
N TYR A 61 11.27 -1.02 -3.11
CA TYR A 61 11.73 0.37 -3.10
C TYR A 61 13.17 0.47 -2.62
N GLY A 62 13.98 1.26 -3.32
CA GLY A 62 15.39 1.47 -2.97
C GLY A 62 16.34 1.58 -4.15
N ALA A 63 17.54 0.99 -4.02
CA ALA A 63 18.75 1.27 -4.80
C ALA A 63 18.72 0.79 -6.28
N GLN A 64 17.70 1.17 -7.04
CA GLN A 64 17.64 1.03 -8.49
C GLN A 64 17.32 2.37 -9.15
N ASN A 65 17.88 2.60 -10.34
CA ASN A 65 17.71 3.82 -11.13
C ASN A 65 16.37 3.87 -11.90
N SER A 66 15.32 3.25 -11.38
CA SER A 66 14.00 3.18 -12.03
C SER A 66 12.94 3.80 -11.14
N ALA A 67 12.15 4.74 -11.68
CA ALA A 67 11.01 5.31 -10.96
C ALA A 67 9.93 4.26 -10.62
N ALA A 68 9.96 3.07 -11.22
CA ALA A 68 9.12 1.94 -10.82
C ALA A 68 9.26 1.60 -9.33
N VAL A 69 10.46 1.75 -8.77
CA VAL A 69 10.76 1.38 -7.37
C VAL A 69 11.10 2.61 -6.52
N ARG A 70 10.55 3.76 -6.88
CA ARG A 70 10.68 5.01 -6.13
C ARG A 70 9.29 5.47 -5.69
N PHE A 71 9.17 5.99 -4.47
CA PHE A 71 7.89 6.49 -3.97
C PHE A 71 7.38 7.66 -4.82
N MET A 72 8.31 8.45 -5.35
CA MET A 72 7.97 9.54 -6.29
C MET A 72 7.30 9.06 -7.58
N GLY A 73 7.51 7.80 -7.98
CA GLY A 73 6.89 7.19 -9.16
C GLY A 73 5.45 6.74 -8.95
N LEU A 74 4.98 6.63 -7.71
CA LEU A 74 3.60 6.19 -7.40
C LEU A 74 2.57 7.17 -8.01
N PRO A 75 1.40 6.67 -8.45
CA PRO A 75 0.32 7.55 -8.90
C PRO A 75 -0.07 8.55 -7.81
N ASP A 76 -0.15 9.82 -8.17
CA ASP A 76 -0.50 10.88 -7.22
C ASP A 76 -1.86 10.64 -6.55
N SER A 77 -2.82 10.08 -7.29
CA SER A 77 -4.16 9.69 -6.82
C SER A 77 -4.21 8.38 -6.01
N LEU A 78 -3.07 7.78 -5.66
CA LEU A 78 -3.02 6.65 -4.71
C LEU A 78 -3.35 7.16 -3.30
N ASP A 79 -4.35 6.58 -2.65
CA ASP A 79 -4.82 7.02 -1.34
C ASP A 79 -3.97 6.42 -0.22
N ILE A 80 -3.69 5.12 -0.30
CA ILE A 80 -2.98 4.37 0.74
C ILE A 80 -1.91 3.47 0.13
N CYS A 81 -0.70 3.52 0.69
CA CYS A 81 0.44 2.70 0.31
C CYS A 81 0.93 1.89 1.51
N SER A 82 0.80 0.56 1.46
CA SER A 82 1.44 -0.35 2.41
C SER A 82 2.86 -0.67 1.93
N MET A 83 3.85 -0.40 2.78
CA MET A 83 5.27 -0.57 2.47
C MET A 83 5.71 -2.03 2.63
N TRP A 84 5.50 -2.81 1.58
CA TRP A 84 5.81 -4.23 1.57
C TRP A 84 7.32 -4.48 1.47
N GLY A 85 7.84 -5.24 2.44
CA GLY A 85 9.29 -5.42 2.62
C GLY A 85 9.88 -4.62 3.77
N GLY A 86 9.05 -3.87 4.51
CA GLY A 86 9.42 -3.23 5.77
C GLY A 86 9.80 -1.75 5.65
N ILE A 87 9.87 -1.07 6.78
CA ILE A 87 10.19 0.37 6.82
C ILE A 87 11.64 0.57 6.35
N PRO A 88 11.92 1.52 5.43
CA PRO A 88 13.28 1.82 5.03
C PRO A 88 14.16 2.21 6.22
N ALA A 89 15.41 1.76 6.21
CA ALA A 89 16.38 2.11 7.24
C ALA A 89 16.55 3.65 7.33
N THR A 90 16.64 4.18 8.55
CA THR A 90 16.63 5.63 8.83
C THR A 90 17.78 6.39 8.16
N GLU A 91 18.90 5.72 7.91
CA GLU A 91 20.06 6.24 7.20
C GLU A 91 19.82 6.47 5.70
N ASN A 92 18.76 5.89 5.13
CA ASN A 92 18.41 6.08 3.73
C ASN A 92 17.58 7.36 3.54
N THR A 93 18.23 8.51 3.74
CA THR A 93 17.58 9.83 3.78
C THR A 93 16.87 10.16 2.47
N GLU A 94 17.40 9.73 1.33
CA GLU A 94 16.77 9.97 0.02
C GLU A 94 15.40 9.29 -0.09
N ILE A 95 15.28 8.03 0.35
CA ILE A 95 13.98 7.33 0.38
C ILE A 95 13.02 8.03 1.34
N TRP A 96 13.50 8.44 2.51
CA TRP A 96 12.67 9.13 3.49
C TRP A 96 12.17 10.49 3.00
N GLU A 97 12.98 11.23 2.25
CA GLU A 97 12.55 12.47 1.59
C GLU A 97 11.40 12.21 0.60
N GLU A 98 11.48 11.15 -0.21
CA GLU A 98 10.39 10.77 -1.10
C GLU A 98 9.13 10.34 -0.33
N ILE A 99 9.29 9.53 0.71
CA ILE A 99 8.17 9.11 1.57
C ILE A 99 7.49 10.35 2.15
N ARG A 100 8.23 11.30 2.71
CA ARG A 100 7.67 12.52 3.29
C ARG A 100 7.01 13.41 2.24
N PHE A 101 7.56 13.51 1.04
CA PHE A 101 6.92 14.24 -0.04
C PHE A 101 5.58 13.61 -0.43
N VAL A 102 5.56 12.29 -0.67
CA VAL A 102 4.35 11.55 -1.01
C VAL A 102 3.31 11.60 0.12
N GLN A 103 3.77 11.51 1.37
CA GLN A 103 2.93 11.52 2.55
C GLN A 103 2.34 12.90 2.84
N LYS A 104 3.18 13.93 2.95
CA LYS A 104 2.80 15.25 3.46
C LYS A 104 2.39 16.22 2.34
N VAL A 105 3.00 16.10 1.16
CA VAL A 105 2.70 16.98 0.01
C VAL A 105 1.61 16.35 -0.86
N LYS A 106 1.80 15.10 -1.32
CA LYS A 106 0.78 14.43 -2.14
C LYS A 106 -0.41 13.90 -1.32
N GLY A 107 -0.26 13.71 -0.01
CA GLY A 107 -1.34 13.26 0.87
C GLY A 107 -1.62 11.75 0.84
N THR A 108 -0.75 10.93 0.26
CA THR A 108 -0.90 9.46 0.30
C THR A 108 -0.57 8.94 1.70
N LYS A 109 -1.42 8.10 2.28
CA LYS A 109 -1.18 7.48 3.58
C LYS A 109 -0.14 6.38 3.46
N MET A 110 0.89 6.42 4.31
CA MET A 110 1.99 5.46 4.31
C MET A 110 1.85 4.52 5.50
N LEU A 111 1.66 3.23 5.24
CA LEU A 111 1.45 2.22 6.29
C LEU A 111 2.66 1.30 6.45
N CYS A 112 2.94 0.96 7.69
CA CYS A 112 3.71 -0.24 8.00
C CYS A 112 2.81 -1.47 7.77
N VAL A 113 3.35 -2.50 7.13
CA VAL A 113 2.65 -3.77 6.88
C VAL A 113 3.51 -4.92 7.36
N ALA A 114 2.88 -5.93 7.97
CA ALA A 114 3.55 -7.16 8.33
C ALA A 114 2.55 -8.32 8.34
N ILE A 115 3.03 -9.50 7.93
CA ILE A 115 2.32 -10.75 8.19
C ILE A 115 2.43 -11.04 9.68
N THR A 116 1.33 -10.94 10.41
CA THR A 116 1.33 -10.97 11.87
C THR A 116 1.33 -12.40 12.39
N ARG A 117 2.48 -13.08 12.27
CA ARG A 117 2.69 -14.48 12.66
C ARG A 117 3.76 -14.58 13.74
N ILE A 118 3.33 -14.59 15.00
CA ILE A 118 4.26 -14.58 16.13
C ILE A 118 5.12 -15.85 16.20
N ASP A 119 4.66 -16.99 15.66
CA ASP A 119 5.48 -18.20 15.58
C ASP A 119 6.64 -18.05 14.58
N ALA A 120 6.48 -17.23 13.54
CA ALA A 120 7.48 -17.01 12.48
C ALA A 120 8.54 -15.96 12.84
N GLU A 121 8.30 -15.15 13.87
CA GLU A 121 9.25 -14.13 14.35
C GLU A 121 10.53 -14.75 14.94
N THR A 122 11.62 -13.99 14.91
CA THR A 122 12.94 -14.40 15.40
C THR A 122 13.08 -14.26 16.92
N ASP A 123 13.85 -15.17 17.55
CA ASP A 123 14.00 -15.26 19.01
C ASP A 123 14.81 -14.12 19.65
N ASP A 124 15.36 -13.20 18.86
CA ASP A 124 16.04 -11.99 19.35
C ASP A 124 15.05 -10.91 19.82
N HIS A 125 13.78 -11.01 19.45
CA HIS A 125 12.74 -10.11 19.93
C HIS A 125 12.26 -10.45 21.35
N ALA A 126 12.13 -9.42 22.20
CA ALA A 126 11.66 -9.58 23.57
C ALA A 126 10.23 -10.15 23.66
N PHE A 127 9.33 -9.77 22.74
CA PHE A 127 7.97 -10.34 22.67
C PHE A 127 8.01 -11.83 22.35
N LYS A 128 8.97 -12.26 21.51
CA LYS A 128 9.14 -13.65 21.09
C LYS A 128 9.68 -14.52 22.22
N GLN A 129 10.64 -13.99 22.98
CA GLN A 129 11.15 -14.64 24.19
C GLN A 129 10.03 -14.83 25.23
N ALA A 130 9.27 -13.78 25.52
CA ALA A 130 8.12 -13.84 26.44
C ALA A 130 7.04 -14.82 25.95
N TYR A 131 6.77 -14.84 24.64
CA TYR A 131 5.83 -15.78 24.02
C TYR A 131 6.30 -17.24 24.16
N ASN A 132 7.57 -17.53 23.88
CA ASN A 132 8.13 -18.89 23.98
C ASN A 132 8.08 -19.39 25.43
N GLU A 133 8.42 -18.53 26.41
CA GLU A 133 8.30 -18.83 27.84
C GLU A 133 6.84 -19.13 28.22
N ALA A 134 5.91 -18.25 27.82
CA ALA A 134 4.48 -18.45 28.08
C ALA A 134 3.94 -19.73 27.44
N LYS A 135 4.35 -20.05 26.21
CA LYS A 135 3.91 -21.24 25.49
C LYS A 135 4.32 -22.53 26.21
N ALA A 136 5.48 -22.53 26.88
CA ALA A 136 6.03 -23.65 27.65
C ALA A 136 5.40 -23.82 29.05
N MET A 137 4.63 -22.85 29.54
CA MET A 137 3.93 -22.97 30.82
C MET A 137 2.83 -24.05 30.77
N PRO A 138 2.48 -24.66 31.93
CA PRO A 138 1.29 -25.51 32.03
C PRO A 138 0.01 -24.75 31.66
N SER A 139 -0.97 -25.45 31.09
CA SER A 139 -2.27 -24.84 30.76
C SER A 139 -2.96 -24.31 32.03
N GLY A 140 -3.44 -23.07 31.98
CA GLY A 140 -4.09 -22.39 33.09
C GLY A 140 -4.15 -20.87 32.89
N GLU A 141 -4.77 -20.17 33.83
CA GLU A 141 -4.95 -18.72 33.78
C GLU A 141 -3.62 -17.95 33.69
N GLU A 142 -2.59 -18.42 34.41
CA GLU A 142 -1.26 -17.82 34.38
C GLU A 142 -0.63 -17.89 32.98
N ARG A 143 -0.77 -19.02 32.29
CA ARG A 143 -0.32 -19.18 30.90
C ARG A 143 -1.07 -18.24 29.97
N THR A 144 -2.39 -18.13 30.13
CA THR A 144 -3.20 -17.21 29.31
C THR A 144 -2.79 -15.75 29.54
N ALA A 145 -2.56 -15.34 30.77
CA ALA A 145 -2.09 -13.99 31.08
C ALA A 145 -0.70 -13.72 30.50
N ALA A 146 0.22 -14.68 30.59
CA ALA A 146 1.57 -14.55 30.02
C ALA A 146 1.53 -14.48 28.47
N LEU A 147 0.70 -15.30 27.83
CA LEU A 147 0.48 -15.26 26.38
C LEU A 147 -0.10 -13.92 25.95
N ASN A 148 -1.15 -13.46 26.62
CA ASN A 148 -1.74 -12.15 26.37
C ASN A 148 -0.69 -11.05 26.47
N ARG A 149 0.15 -11.06 27.53
CA ARG A 149 1.22 -10.07 27.66
C ARG A 149 2.20 -10.12 26.49
N SER A 150 2.57 -11.30 26.01
CA SER A 150 3.43 -11.43 24.83
C SER A 150 2.78 -10.88 23.55
N PHE A 151 1.47 -11.04 23.39
CA PHE A 151 0.71 -10.46 22.28
C PHE A 151 0.65 -8.93 22.38
N GLU A 152 0.48 -8.38 23.59
CA GLU A 152 0.57 -6.93 23.79
C GLU A 152 1.95 -6.41 23.42
N MET A 153 3.03 -7.07 23.83
CA MET A 153 4.39 -6.69 23.45
C MET A 153 4.61 -6.73 21.93
N TYR A 154 4.01 -7.71 21.24
CA TYR A 154 4.06 -7.79 19.78
C TYR A 154 3.25 -6.68 19.11
N ALA A 155 2.08 -6.32 19.65
CA ALA A 155 1.30 -5.18 19.19
C ALA A 155 2.07 -3.86 19.38
N GLU A 156 2.63 -3.68 20.59
CA GLU A 156 3.48 -2.56 20.98
C GLU A 156 4.70 -2.40 20.05
N TYR A 157 5.32 -3.50 19.62
CA TYR A 157 6.41 -3.47 18.64
C TYR A 157 5.98 -2.79 17.33
N PHE A 158 4.82 -3.12 16.76
CA PHE A 158 4.31 -2.47 15.56
C PHE A 158 3.79 -1.06 15.80
N LEU A 159 3.23 -0.77 16.98
CA LEU A 159 2.90 0.60 17.36
C LEU A 159 4.16 1.47 17.31
N ASP A 160 5.27 1.00 17.87
CA ASP A 160 6.53 1.75 17.85
C ASP A 160 7.03 1.99 16.42
N GLN A 161 6.86 1.01 15.51
CA GLN A 161 7.15 1.21 14.08
C GLN A 161 6.30 2.33 13.47
N VAL A 162 5.02 2.47 13.83
CA VAL A 162 4.16 3.53 13.30
C VAL A 162 4.47 4.89 13.91
N PHE A 163 4.48 4.97 15.24
CA PHE A 163 4.56 6.26 15.96
C PHE A 163 5.95 6.87 15.92
N LEU A 164 7.02 6.07 16.08
CA LEU A 164 8.39 6.59 16.07
C LEU A 164 8.87 7.00 14.67
N ASN A 165 8.22 6.51 13.61
CA ASN A 165 8.54 6.85 12.23
C ASN A 165 7.53 7.82 11.59
N ASP A 166 6.57 8.37 12.35
CA ASP A 166 5.48 9.21 11.85
C ASP A 166 4.82 8.63 10.58
N LEU A 167 4.44 7.36 10.63
CA LEU A 167 3.64 6.71 9.59
C LEU A 167 2.15 6.96 9.84
N ASP A 168 1.31 6.69 8.85
CA ASP A 168 -0.13 6.94 8.93
C ASP A 168 -0.92 5.80 9.54
N GLY A 169 -0.30 4.64 9.80
CA GLY A 169 -0.98 3.50 10.42
C GLY A 169 -0.32 2.15 10.16
N PHE A 170 -1.06 1.11 10.49
CA PHE A 170 -0.64 -0.29 10.35
C PHE A 170 -1.63 -1.09 9.51
N ASP A 171 -1.07 -1.97 8.69
CA ASP A 171 -1.74 -2.97 7.86
C ASP A 171 -1.38 -4.36 8.41
N ALA A 172 -2.33 -4.96 9.14
CA ALA A 172 -2.14 -6.27 9.78
C ALA A 172 -2.54 -7.38 8.81
N ASP A 173 -1.54 -8.01 8.17
CA ASP A 173 -1.75 -9.11 7.23
C ASP A 173 -2.00 -10.42 8.01
N TYR A 174 -3.28 -10.80 8.04
CA TYR A 174 -3.81 -11.97 8.72
C TYR A 174 -3.85 -13.19 7.79
N GLU A 175 -2.68 -13.80 7.64
CA GLU A 175 -2.47 -15.10 6.99
C GLU A 175 -1.89 -16.10 8.00
N PRO A 176 -2.73 -16.70 8.87
CA PRO A 176 -2.23 -17.43 10.03
C PRO A 176 -1.44 -18.69 9.66
N GLU A 177 -1.77 -19.43 8.60
CA GLU A 177 -1.06 -20.66 8.20
C GLU A 177 -0.76 -21.66 9.36
N GLY A 178 -1.63 -21.69 10.38
CA GLY A 178 -1.45 -22.53 11.58
C GLY A 178 -0.74 -21.86 12.76
N ASP A 179 -0.41 -20.57 12.66
CA ASP A 179 0.20 -19.75 13.70
C ASP A 179 -0.70 -19.64 14.95
N PHE A 180 -0.06 -19.60 16.11
CA PHE A 180 -0.74 -19.48 17.40
C PHE A 180 -1.50 -18.16 17.57
N LEU A 181 -1.05 -17.08 16.94
CA LEU A 181 -1.73 -15.79 16.88
C LEU A 181 -2.85 -15.82 15.83
N SER A 182 -3.85 -16.67 16.08
CA SER A 182 -5.02 -16.83 15.22
C SER A 182 -6.32 -16.86 16.04
N GLY A 183 -7.45 -16.67 15.37
CA GLY A 183 -8.77 -16.63 16.02
C GLY A 183 -8.82 -15.59 17.14
N SER A 184 -9.26 -16.00 18.33
CA SER A 184 -9.37 -15.11 19.50
C SER A 184 -8.05 -14.50 19.96
N ASN A 185 -6.91 -15.16 19.70
CA ASN A 185 -5.59 -14.61 20.07
C ASN A 185 -5.23 -13.43 19.16
N PHE A 186 -5.51 -13.56 17.85
CA PHE A 186 -5.36 -12.46 16.91
C PHE A 186 -6.32 -11.31 17.25
N GLU A 187 -7.58 -11.61 17.61
CA GLU A 187 -8.51 -10.57 18.04
C GLU A 187 -8.02 -9.78 19.25
N TYR A 188 -7.41 -10.47 20.23
CA TYR A 188 -6.84 -9.83 21.41
C TYR A 188 -5.68 -8.89 21.04
N PHE A 189 -4.73 -9.37 20.24
CA PHE A 189 -3.62 -8.58 19.69
C PHE A 189 -4.12 -7.35 18.93
N TYR A 190 -5.07 -7.54 18.01
CA TYR A 190 -5.60 -6.46 17.17
C TYR A 190 -6.33 -5.40 18.00
N LYS A 191 -7.15 -5.81 18.97
CA LYS A 191 -7.84 -4.89 19.88
C LYS A 191 -6.89 -4.14 20.80
N HIS A 192 -5.74 -4.72 21.15
CA HIS A 192 -4.70 -3.98 21.87
C HIS A 192 -4.15 -2.83 21.01
N MET A 193 -3.82 -3.07 19.73
CA MET A 193 -3.41 -2.01 18.80
C MET A 193 -4.49 -0.95 18.60
N ALA A 194 -5.77 -1.35 18.56
CA ALA A 194 -6.90 -0.46 18.36
C ALA A 194 -7.07 0.60 19.46
N LYS A 195 -6.43 0.42 20.62
CA LYS A 195 -6.35 1.48 21.65
C LYS A 195 -5.63 2.72 21.14
N TYR A 196 -4.68 2.57 20.22
CA TYR A 196 -3.83 3.64 19.72
C TYR A 196 -4.17 4.07 18.29
N MET A 197 -4.76 3.17 17.49
CA MET A 197 -5.03 3.37 16.06
C MET A 197 -6.43 2.90 15.66
N GLY A 198 -6.89 3.29 14.48
CA GLY A 198 -8.19 2.88 13.94
C GLY A 198 -9.39 3.57 14.58
N PRO A 199 -10.62 3.24 14.16
CA PRO A 199 -11.84 3.90 14.64
C PRO A 199 -12.23 3.60 16.10
N ASN A 200 -11.72 2.51 16.69
CA ASN A 200 -12.07 1.96 18.02
C ASN A 200 -13.17 2.69 18.82
N PRO A 201 -14.42 2.17 18.81
CA PRO A 201 -15.55 2.82 19.49
C PRO A 201 -15.51 2.69 21.02
N ASP A 202 -14.60 1.88 21.57
CA ASP A 202 -14.56 1.57 23.01
C ASP A 202 -13.80 2.64 23.82
N ILE A 203 -13.17 3.60 23.15
CA ILE A 203 -12.41 4.69 23.78
C ILE A 203 -12.69 6.04 23.10
N THR A 204 -12.54 7.11 23.86
CA THR A 204 -12.57 8.48 23.36
C THR A 204 -11.24 8.90 22.72
N LYS A 205 -11.26 9.99 21.96
CA LYS A 205 -10.04 10.57 21.37
C LYS A 205 -9.08 11.07 22.47
N GLU A 206 -9.63 11.56 23.58
CA GLU A 206 -8.89 12.04 24.75
C GLU A 206 -8.18 10.88 25.47
N GLU A 207 -8.86 9.75 25.70
CA GLU A 207 -8.24 8.55 26.29
C GLU A 207 -7.14 7.99 25.39
N ARG A 208 -7.37 7.96 24.06
CA ARG A 208 -6.32 7.60 23.11
C ARG A 208 -5.11 8.52 23.20
N LEU A 209 -5.34 9.83 23.24
CA LEU A 209 -4.27 10.82 23.33
C LEU A 209 -3.45 10.62 24.61
N GLN A 210 -4.12 10.34 25.74
CA GLN A 210 -3.45 10.04 27.00
C GLN A 210 -2.56 8.79 26.88
N LEU A 211 -3.06 7.69 26.30
CA LEU A 211 -2.26 6.48 26.09
C LEU A 211 -1.03 6.75 25.21
N ILE A 212 -1.18 7.55 24.16
CA ILE A 212 -0.09 7.96 23.28
C ILE A 212 0.92 8.82 24.03
N GLU A 213 0.48 9.81 24.82
CA GLU A 213 1.36 10.66 25.62
C GLU A 213 2.11 9.87 26.69
N GLU A 214 1.44 8.92 27.36
CA GLU A 214 2.06 8.05 28.36
C GLU A 214 3.16 7.16 27.77
N ARG A 215 2.94 6.64 26.55
CA ARG A 215 3.90 5.76 25.88
C ARG A 215 5.02 6.51 25.17
N TYR A 216 4.71 7.58 24.45
CA TYR A 216 5.62 8.24 23.51
C TYR A 216 6.03 9.66 23.93
N GLY A 217 5.45 10.19 25.00
CA GLY A 217 5.71 11.53 25.49
C GLY A 217 4.97 12.63 24.71
N LYS A 218 5.00 13.83 25.29
CA LYS A 218 4.27 15.01 24.79
C LYS A 218 4.66 15.46 23.39
N GLU A 219 5.93 15.26 23.00
CA GLU A 219 6.41 15.68 21.68
C GLU A 219 5.69 14.92 20.57
N ILE A 220 5.68 13.59 20.62
CA ILE A 220 4.97 12.75 19.66
C ILE A 220 3.45 12.96 19.78
N ALA A 221 2.91 13.04 21.00
CA ALA A 221 1.49 13.26 21.24
C ALA A 221 0.98 14.63 20.73
N SER A 222 1.86 15.60 20.46
CA SER A 222 1.47 16.92 19.94
C SER A 222 1.37 16.98 18.41
N GLN A 223 1.74 15.92 17.70
CA GLN A 223 1.71 15.89 16.24
C GLN A 223 0.27 15.98 15.69
N GLU A 224 0.09 16.70 14.60
CA GLU A 224 -1.19 16.79 13.92
C GLU A 224 -1.66 15.41 13.45
N GLY A 225 -2.92 15.07 13.73
CA GLY A 225 -3.51 13.79 13.34
C GLY A 225 -3.00 12.58 14.13
N ILE A 226 -2.32 12.76 15.26
CA ILE A 226 -1.70 11.65 16.02
C ILE A 226 -2.71 10.58 16.49
N CYS A 227 -3.96 10.96 16.74
CA CYS A 227 -5.02 10.02 17.11
C CYS A 227 -5.77 9.43 15.91
N ASP A 228 -5.44 9.87 14.69
CA ASP A 228 -6.14 9.53 13.45
C ASP A 228 -5.35 8.48 12.63
N LYS A 229 -4.34 7.85 13.25
CA LYS A 229 -3.55 6.75 12.68
C LYS A 229 -4.46 5.57 12.33
N MET A 230 -4.27 5.00 11.15
CA MET A 230 -5.09 3.92 10.60
C MET A 230 -4.72 2.58 11.21
N LEU A 231 -5.73 1.73 11.36
CA LEU A 231 -5.54 0.31 11.61
C LEU A 231 -6.41 -0.46 10.61
N ASN A 232 -5.76 -1.26 9.77
CA ASN A 232 -6.41 -2.05 8.73
C ASN A 232 -6.12 -3.52 8.96
N ILE A 233 -7.03 -4.37 8.49
CA ILE A 233 -6.79 -5.80 8.40
C ILE A 233 -6.66 -6.16 6.92
N ASP A 234 -5.58 -6.85 6.59
CA ASP A 234 -5.42 -7.56 5.33
C ASP A 234 -5.73 -9.04 5.57
N GLN A 235 -6.53 -9.66 4.70
CA GLN A 235 -6.94 -11.05 4.84
C GLN A 235 -7.37 -11.68 3.52
N THR A 236 -7.22 -13.00 3.44
CA THR A 236 -7.68 -13.84 2.31
C THR A 236 -9.16 -14.21 2.37
N SER A 237 -9.87 -13.79 3.42
CA SER A 237 -11.29 -14.05 3.63
C SER A 237 -11.98 -12.85 4.26
N THR A 238 -13.27 -12.93 4.56
CA THR A 238 -14.02 -11.89 5.29
C THR A 238 -14.49 -12.41 6.66
N GLY A 239 -13.76 -13.38 7.23
CA GLY A 239 -14.15 -14.12 8.42
C GLY A 239 -13.99 -13.37 9.74
N MET A 240 -13.07 -12.41 9.83
CA MET A 240 -12.78 -11.66 11.06
C MET A 240 -13.78 -10.51 11.32
N THR A 241 -15.06 -10.84 11.39
CA THR A 241 -16.14 -9.83 11.53
C THR A 241 -16.14 -9.12 12.89
N SER A 242 -15.58 -9.73 13.93
CA SER A 242 -15.38 -9.12 15.25
C SER A 242 -14.48 -7.89 15.23
N LEU A 243 -13.66 -7.73 14.17
CA LEU A 243 -12.70 -6.64 14.01
C LEU A 243 -13.25 -5.45 13.19
N ILE A 244 -14.45 -5.58 12.61
CA ILE A 244 -15.12 -4.53 11.83
C ILE A 244 -15.16 -3.18 12.58
N PRO A 245 -15.49 -3.09 13.89
CA PRO A 245 -15.56 -1.81 14.59
C PRO A 245 -14.18 -1.16 14.80
N TYR A 246 -13.10 -1.93 14.73
CA TYR A 246 -11.74 -1.51 15.05
C TYR A 246 -10.88 -1.24 13.80
N SER A 247 -11.39 -1.62 12.62
CA SER A 247 -10.67 -1.51 11.34
C SER A 247 -11.19 -0.33 10.51
N ASN A 248 -10.29 0.46 9.92
CA ASN A 248 -10.67 1.43 8.89
C ASN A 248 -11.15 0.67 7.64
N TYR A 249 -10.31 -0.23 7.12
CA TYR A 249 -10.62 -1.07 5.98
C TYR A 249 -10.26 -2.54 6.22
N CYS A 250 -10.94 -3.40 5.46
CA CYS A 250 -10.50 -4.75 5.14
C CYS A 250 -9.88 -4.73 3.74
N PHE A 251 -8.57 -4.89 3.66
CA PHE A 251 -7.88 -5.16 2.40
C PHE A 251 -8.08 -6.65 2.09
N LEU A 252 -9.03 -6.96 1.22
CA LEU A 252 -9.39 -8.34 0.90
C LEU A 252 -8.52 -8.83 -0.26
N GLN A 253 -7.70 -9.84 -0.04
CA GLN A 253 -6.87 -10.50 -1.05
C GLN A 253 -7.72 -11.35 -2.01
N ALA A 254 -8.55 -10.69 -2.81
CA ALA A 254 -9.38 -11.29 -3.86
C ALA A 254 -8.55 -11.55 -5.13
N TYR A 255 -7.41 -12.24 -4.98
CA TYR A 255 -6.43 -12.46 -6.07
C TYR A 255 -7.01 -13.30 -7.22
N GLY A 256 -7.88 -14.26 -6.90
CA GLY A 256 -8.66 -15.01 -7.90
C GLY A 256 -9.82 -14.22 -8.53
N GLY A 257 -9.95 -12.94 -8.18
CA GLY A 257 -11.10 -12.10 -8.49
C GLY A 257 -12.22 -12.21 -7.46
N GLY A 258 -13.32 -11.52 -7.73
CA GLY A 258 -14.50 -11.48 -6.86
C GLY A 258 -14.66 -10.19 -6.08
N THR A 259 -15.89 -9.95 -5.63
CA THR A 259 -16.33 -8.70 -5.00
C THR A 259 -17.33 -8.97 -3.86
N GLY A 260 -17.16 -10.07 -3.15
CA GLY A 260 -18.03 -10.44 -2.03
C GLY A 260 -17.51 -9.85 -0.72
N ALA A 261 -18.25 -8.93 -0.10
CA ALA A 261 -17.90 -8.36 1.21
C ALA A 261 -18.15 -9.34 2.39
N GLY A 262 -18.92 -10.41 2.18
CA GLY A 262 -19.27 -11.36 3.23
C GLY A 262 -19.99 -10.68 4.38
N GLY A 263 -19.46 -10.82 5.60
CA GLY A 263 -20.02 -10.16 6.80
C GLY A 263 -19.57 -8.71 7.00
N TRP A 264 -18.69 -8.19 6.15
CA TRP A 264 -18.20 -6.82 6.26
C TRP A 264 -19.11 -5.81 5.57
N PRO A 265 -19.22 -4.57 6.06
CA PRO A 265 -19.85 -3.48 5.32
C PRO A 265 -19.09 -3.22 4.01
N ASP A 266 -19.80 -3.10 2.89
CA ASP A 266 -19.19 -2.89 1.58
C ASP A 266 -18.24 -1.68 1.59
N GLU A 267 -18.63 -0.59 2.26
CA GLU A 267 -17.86 0.66 2.37
C GLU A 267 -16.50 0.49 3.10
N LYS A 268 -16.26 -0.65 3.74
CA LYS A 268 -14.98 -0.98 4.38
C LYS A 268 -14.14 -1.98 3.58
N VAL A 269 -14.68 -2.60 2.53
CA VAL A 269 -13.96 -3.65 1.79
C VAL A 269 -13.26 -3.06 0.57
N VAL A 270 -11.95 -3.28 0.52
CA VAL A 270 -11.09 -2.94 -0.62
C VAL A 270 -10.68 -4.24 -1.30
N TYR A 271 -11.16 -4.46 -2.51
CA TYR A 271 -10.89 -5.70 -3.24
C TYR A 271 -9.53 -5.61 -3.92
N CYS A 272 -8.62 -6.50 -3.55
CA CYS A 272 -7.25 -6.46 -4.03
C CYS A 272 -6.94 -7.62 -4.97
N CYS A 273 -6.31 -7.31 -6.09
CA CYS A 273 -5.84 -8.30 -7.06
C CYS A 273 -4.33 -8.58 -6.90
N ASN A 274 -3.86 -9.71 -7.40
CA ASN A 274 -2.43 -10.00 -7.45
C ASN A 274 -1.85 -9.47 -8.77
N MET A 275 -1.33 -8.25 -8.74
CA MET A 275 -0.59 -7.67 -9.86
C MET A 275 0.83 -8.22 -9.93
N GLY A 276 1.43 -8.59 -8.79
CA GLY A 276 2.70 -9.29 -8.70
C GLY A 276 2.84 -10.37 -9.79
N ASP A 277 2.07 -11.43 -9.69
CA ASP A 277 2.21 -12.57 -10.59
C ASP A 277 1.61 -12.34 -11.98
N ASN A 278 0.62 -11.44 -12.09
CA ASN A 278 -0.16 -11.25 -13.31
C ASN A 278 0.12 -9.94 -14.06
N TRP A 279 1.19 -9.23 -13.73
CA TRP A 279 1.44 -7.88 -14.27
C TRP A 279 1.48 -7.81 -15.80
N GLN A 280 1.93 -8.88 -16.46
CA GLN A 280 2.00 -8.95 -17.93
C GLN A 280 0.64 -9.19 -18.60
N GLY A 281 -0.39 -9.59 -17.84
CA GLY A 281 -1.74 -9.83 -18.35
C GLY A 281 -2.52 -8.55 -18.58
N ASP A 282 -3.83 -8.66 -18.79
CA ASP A 282 -4.73 -7.51 -18.98
C ASP A 282 -5.22 -6.88 -17.66
N MET A 283 -4.95 -7.53 -16.52
CA MET A 283 -5.46 -7.16 -15.19
C MET A 283 -6.99 -7.06 -15.14
N GLN A 284 -7.72 -7.90 -15.88
CA GLN A 284 -9.19 -7.86 -15.93
C GLN A 284 -9.84 -7.95 -14.54
N SER A 285 -9.28 -8.72 -13.60
CA SER A 285 -9.78 -8.77 -12.22
C SER A 285 -9.74 -7.41 -11.52
N MET A 286 -8.68 -6.63 -11.69
CA MET A 286 -8.55 -5.27 -11.13
C MET A 286 -9.63 -4.35 -11.69
N TYR A 287 -9.82 -4.39 -13.02
CA TYR A 287 -10.86 -3.60 -13.68
C TYR A 287 -12.27 -4.00 -13.22
N ASN A 288 -12.53 -5.29 -13.02
CA ASN A 288 -13.82 -5.77 -12.51
C ASN A 288 -14.06 -5.29 -11.08
N GLN A 289 -13.04 -5.35 -10.22
CA GLN A 289 -13.10 -4.85 -8.84
C GLN A 289 -13.32 -3.33 -8.81
N ALA A 290 -12.63 -2.56 -9.64
CA ALA A 290 -12.82 -1.12 -9.76
C ALA A 290 -14.23 -0.74 -10.23
N ARG A 291 -14.80 -1.46 -11.21
CA ARG A 291 -16.17 -1.22 -11.72
C ARG A 291 -17.27 -1.64 -10.76
N TYR A 292 -16.98 -2.55 -9.83
CA TYR A 292 -18.01 -3.11 -8.97
C TYR A 292 -18.69 -2.04 -8.12
N LYS A 293 -20.02 -2.12 -8.09
CA LYS A 293 -20.89 -1.31 -7.24
C LYS A 293 -21.80 -2.26 -6.44
N PRO A 294 -21.76 -2.19 -5.10
CA PRO A 294 -22.65 -2.95 -4.24
C PRO A 294 -24.14 -2.78 -4.59
N ALA A 295 -24.90 -3.87 -4.52
CA ALA A 295 -26.33 -3.87 -4.87
C ALA A 295 -27.20 -3.04 -3.91
N ASN A 296 -26.70 -2.74 -2.71
CA ASN A 296 -27.37 -1.92 -1.70
C ASN A 296 -27.30 -0.41 -1.98
N GLY A 297 -26.69 0.01 -3.09
CA GLY A 297 -26.54 1.42 -3.47
C GLY A 297 -25.48 2.18 -2.68
N LYS A 298 -24.77 1.51 -1.75
CA LYS A 298 -23.57 2.07 -1.12
C LYS A 298 -22.37 1.92 -2.03
N ARG A 299 -21.31 2.65 -1.70
CA ARG A 299 -19.99 2.47 -2.30
C ARG A 299 -19.26 1.31 -1.64
N LYS A 300 -18.39 0.67 -2.40
CA LYS A 300 -17.38 -0.22 -1.80
C LYS A 300 -16.29 0.63 -1.12
N GLY A 301 -15.45 0.02 -0.29
CA GLY A 301 -14.28 0.68 0.27
C GLY A 301 -13.31 1.12 -0.82
N GLY A 302 -13.02 0.26 -1.79
CA GLY A 302 -12.13 0.59 -2.90
C GLY A 302 -11.65 -0.60 -3.72
N PHE A 303 -10.58 -0.41 -4.47
CA PHE A 303 -9.79 -1.47 -5.06
C PHE A 303 -8.31 -1.30 -4.71
N GLY A 304 -7.56 -2.39 -4.81
CA GLY A 304 -6.11 -2.34 -4.69
C GLY A 304 -5.39 -3.44 -5.43
N ALA A 305 -4.07 -3.45 -5.29
CA ALA A 305 -3.24 -4.48 -5.90
C ALA A 305 -1.99 -4.81 -5.06
N PHE A 306 -1.60 -6.08 -5.09
CA PHE A 306 -0.32 -6.54 -4.56
C PHE A 306 0.79 -6.33 -5.58
N PHE A 307 1.90 -5.71 -5.16
CA PHE A 307 3.02 -5.29 -6.01
C PHE A 307 2.63 -4.28 -7.10
N ILE A 308 2.03 -3.17 -6.68
CA ILE A 308 1.49 -2.15 -7.60
C ILE A 308 2.54 -1.58 -8.55
N HIS A 309 3.80 -1.55 -8.15
CA HIS A 309 4.90 -1.03 -8.96
C HIS A 309 5.15 -1.80 -10.24
N ARG A 310 4.66 -3.03 -10.35
CA ARG A 310 4.74 -3.76 -11.60
C ARG A 310 3.88 -3.12 -12.70
N ASP A 311 2.84 -2.34 -12.35
CA ASP A 311 2.10 -1.51 -13.30
C ASP A 311 2.93 -0.34 -13.85
N TYR A 312 4.12 -0.05 -13.33
CA TYR A 312 5.00 0.93 -13.95
C TYR A 312 5.55 0.42 -15.31
N ASN A 313 5.70 -0.89 -15.46
CA ASN A 313 6.35 -1.47 -16.64
C ASN A 313 5.46 -1.37 -17.87
N VAL A 314 6.01 -0.83 -18.96
CA VAL A 314 5.28 -0.65 -20.23
C VAL A 314 5.25 -1.95 -21.03
N HIS A 315 4.06 -2.36 -21.46
CA HIS A 315 3.83 -3.50 -22.36
C HIS A 315 2.47 -3.37 -23.07
N GLU A 316 2.07 -4.37 -23.88
CA GLU A 316 0.86 -4.32 -24.74
C GLU A 316 -0.42 -3.89 -24.02
N TYR A 317 -0.65 -4.37 -22.78
CA TYR A 317 -1.83 -4.02 -21.99
C TYR A 317 -1.65 -2.82 -21.06
N ASN A 318 -0.41 -2.30 -20.95
CA ASN A 318 -0.05 -1.19 -20.08
C ASN A 318 0.86 -0.23 -20.86
N PRO A 319 0.31 0.60 -21.76
CA PRO A 319 1.08 1.39 -22.72
C PRO A 319 1.88 2.54 -22.10
N GLU A 320 1.60 2.93 -20.86
CA GLU A 320 2.34 3.93 -20.10
C GLU A 320 2.41 3.55 -18.61
N PRO A 321 3.38 4.06 -17.84
CA PRO A 321 3.51 3.70 -16.43
C PRO A 321 2.24 3.95 -15.64
N TYR A 322 1.78 2.95 -14.89
CA TYR A 322 0.54 2.92 -14.11
C TYR A 322 -0.75 3.19 -14.91
N TYR A 323 -0.76 2.95 -16.23
CA TYR A 323 -1.94 3.21 -17.07
C TYR A 323 -3.18 2.51 -16.53
N ARG A 324 -3.09 1.19 -16.29
CA ARG A 324 -4.24 0.39 -15.86
C ARG A 324 -4.72 0.78 -14.47
N PHE A 325 -3.79 1.00 -13.53
CA PHE A 325 -4.11 1.42 -12.17
C PHE A 325 -4.80 2.78 -12.16
N ARG A 326 -4.27 3.79 -12.87
CA ARG A 326 -4.89 5.12 -13.00
C ARG A 326 -6.28 5.06 -13.65
N GLN A 327 -6.46 4.22 -14.67
CA GLN A 327 -7.78 4.00 -15.25
C GLN A 327 -8.77 3.42 -14.24
N CYS A 328 -8.35 2.46 -13.43
CA CYS A 328 -9.21 1.88 -12.39
C CYS A 328 -9.62 2.91 -11.33
N ILE A 329 -8.74 3.86 -10.98
CA ILE A 329 -9.08 5.00 -10.11
C ILE A 329 -10.20 5.85 -10.75
N GLN A 330 -10.05 6.21 -12.02
CA GLN A 330 -11.07 7.00 -12.73
C GLN A 330 -12.38 6.24 -12.93
N ILE A 331 -12.32 4.92 -13.11
CA ILE A 331 -13.50 4.07 -13.25
C ILE A 331 -14.33 4.08 -11.96
N GLN A 332 -13.68 3.97 -10.80
CA GLN A 332 -14.40 3.91 -9.54
C GLN A 332 -14.88 5.30 -9.08
N ASN A 333 -14.09 6.34 -9.38
CA ASN A 333 -14.36 7.76 -9.09
C ASN A 333 -14.25 8.61 -10.37
N PRO A 334 -15.30 8.66 -11.21
CA PRO A 334 -15.27 9.46 -12.43
C PRO A 334 -15.16 10.95 -12.13
N ALA A 335 -14.43 11.69 -12.98
CA ALA A 335 -14.34 13.13 -12.87
C ALA A 335 -15.73 13.77 -13.02
N ILE A 336 -16.05 14.72 -12.13
CA ILE A 336 -17.26 15.53 -12.22
C ILE A 336 -16.97 16.65 -13.23
N HIS A 337 -17.69 16.67 -14.34
CA HIS A 337 -17.56 17.67 -15.41
C HIS A 337 -18.50 18.85 -15.22
#